data_AF-A0A2E8R282-F1
#
_entry.id   AF-A0A2E8R282-F1
#
_cell.length_a   1.000
_cell.length_b   1.000
_cell.length_c   1.000
_cell.angle_alpha   90.00
_cell.angle_beta   90.00
_cell.angle_gamma   90.00
#
_symmetry.space_group_name_H-M   'P 1'
#
loop_
_entity.id
_entity.type
_entity.pdbx_description
1 polymer ?
#
loop_
_entity_poly.entity_id
_entity_poly.type
_entity_poly.pdbx_seq_one_letter_code
_entity_poly.pdbx_strand_id
1 'polypeptide(L)'
;EASELVVTGGVPEWKREVAFCPSRLLSLGGVDINELDCEGILAKLGFASHEIASDHLAVEPPSWRGDIVGEADIVEELLRIHGFDNIPAVSLPPLPIRSSAAIELAPRRMSWARRALAARGMSEAVTWSFMSAGHAAHFGGVADGLTLANPISSDLDVMRPSILPNLALACRRNTDRGYSDIALFETGPQYSGEGAEGQHRVVAGMRAGQAVGRNHYGAARDVDAFDAKADALAGLKAAGAPVASLQIKTEAPAWYHPGRSGALSLGPNLLGVFGELHPGVLAALDIDFPLAAFELYIDAIPVPKEKAGRTRAALDVSDFPAVERDFAFVVDADLPAEKLVRAAQGVDRKLISNVSVFDLYEGEGVGAGKKSLAIAVRLEPRDRTLTDAEIDAVANRLVDNVKKVTRGELRG
;
A
#
# COMPACT_ATOMS: atom_id res chain seq x y z
N GLU A 1 68.65 28.48 8.51
CA GLU A 1 68.42 28.37 7.05
C GLU A 1 66.93 28.15 6.84
N ALA A 2 66.30 28.93 5.97
CA ALA A 2 64.91 28.68 5.59
C ALA A 2 64.88 27.49 4.63
N SER A 3 64.02 26.51 4.89
CA SER A 3 63.84 25.32 4.08
C SER A 3 63.36 25.66 2.66
N GLU A 4 63.81 24.89 1.68
CA GLU A 4 63.41 25.03 0.27
C GLU A 4 61.90 24.86 0.08
N LEU A 5 61.32 25.71 -0.77
CA LEU A 5 59.89 25.74 -1.06
C LEU A 5 59.53 24.58 -2.00
N VAL A 6 58.85 23.56 -1.47
CA VAL A 6 58.32 22.46 -2.28
C VAL A 6 56.92 22.84 -2.76
N VAL A 7 56.80 23.20 -4.04
CA VAL A 7 55.50 23.39 -4.70
C VAL A 7 55.04 22.05 -5.26
N THR A 8 53.83 21.62 -4.89
CA THR A 8 53.17 20.43 -5.44
C THR A 8 51.84 20.82 -6.07
N GLY A 9 51.47 20.16 -7.18
CA GLY A 9 50.36 20.54 -8.06
C GLY A 9 50.78 21.40 -9.25
N GLY A 10 50.00 21.34 -10.33
CA GLY A 10 50.12 22.23 -11.50
C GLY A 10 49.13 23.40 -11.42
N VAL A 11 49.40 24.49 -12.14
CA VAL A 11 48.39 25.55 -12.33
C VAL A 11 47.20 24.92 -13.08
N PRO A 12 45.97 24.99 -12.55
CA PRO A 12 44.81 24.46 -13.25
C PRO A 12 44.68 25.13 -14.62
N GLU A 13 44.42 24.34 -15.67
CA GLU A 13 44.07 24.85 -16.99
C GLU A 13 42.67 25.48 -16.90
N TRP A 14 42.63 26.77 -16.57
CA TRP A 14 41.39 27.51 -16.36
C TRP A 14 40.91 28.23 -17.62
N LYS A 15 41.86 28.53 -18.52
CA LYS A 15 41.57 29.16 -19.80
C LYS A 15 40.82 28.18 -20.67
N ARG A 16 39.63 28.59 -21.06
CA ARG A 16 38.74 27.83 -21.91
C ARG A 16 38.00 28.82 -22.78
N GLU A 17 37.58 28.35 -23.93
CA GLU A 17 36.80 29.13 -24.87
C GLU A 17 35.49 28.38 -25.11
N VAL A 18 34.38 29.07 -24.91
CA VAL A 18 33.05 28.52 -25.11
C VAL A 18 32.42 29.24 -26.28
N ALA A 19 32.06 28.48 -27.32
CA ALA A 19 31.28 29.02 -28.43
C ALA A 19 29.84 29.28 -27.95
N PHE A 20 29.35 30.50 -28.19
CA PHE A 20 28.04 30.96 -27.78
C PHE A 20 27.31 31.64 -28.95
N CYS A 21 26.11 31.16 -29.26
CA CYS A 21 25.22 31.79 -30.22
C CYS A 21 24.18 32.68 -29.49
N PRO A 22 24.14 34.01 -29.72
CA PRO A 22 23.19 34.91 -29.06
C PRO A 22 21.72 34.50 -29.18
N SER A 23 21.33 33.89 -30.30
CA SER A 23 19.96 33.39 -30.51
C SER A 23 19.51 32.34 -29.47
N ARG A 24 20.46 31.73 -28.75
CA ARG A 24 20.19 30.76 -27.70
C ARG A 24 19.55 31.38 -26.47
N LEU A 25 19.74 32.68 -26.23
CA LEU A 25 19.00 33.42 -25.21
C LEU A 25 17.49 33.33 -25.40
N LEU A 26 17.02 33.42 -26.64
CA LEU A 26 15.60 33.27 -26.94
C LEU A 26 15.16 31.80 -26.78
N SER A 27 15.95 30.85 -27.29
CA SER A 27 15.58 29.43 -27.29
C SER A 27 15.60 28.78 -25.89
N LEU A 28 16.51 29.22 -25.01
CA LEU A 28 16.71 28.65 -23.68
C LEU A 28 16.16 29.56 -22.58
N GLY A 29 16.30 30.88 -22.75
CA GLY A 29 15.95 31.90 -21.76
C GLY A 29 14.66 32.65 -22.02
N GLY A 30 14.07 32.53 -23.21
CA GLY A 30 12.80 33.17 -23.56
C GLY A 30 12.88 34.69 -23.72
N VAL A 31 14.08 35.27 -23.78
CA VAL A 31 14.30 36.71 -24.01
C VAL A 31 15.23 36.92 -25.19
N ASP A 32 14.99 38.02 -25.90
CA ASP A 32 15.88 38.48 -26.97
C ASP A 32 16.64 39.70 -26.44
N ILE A 33 17.92 39.49 -26.12
CA ILE A 33 18.84 40.55 -25.70
C ILE A 33 19.75 40.81 -26.88
N ASN A 34 19.86 42.07 -27.31
CA ASN A 34 20.74 42.39 -28.43
C ASN A 34 22.21 42.07 -28.11
N GLU A 35 22.98 41.81 -29.15
CA GLU A 35 24.37 41.34 -29.03
C GLU A 35 25.29 42.33 -28.29
N LEU A 36 25.10 43.64 -28.49
CA LEU A 36 25.88 44.68 -27.80
C LEU A 36 25.64 44.67 -26.28
N ASP A 37 24.39 44.48 -25.85
CA ASP A 37 24.06 44.35 -24.43
C ASP A 37 24.61 43.04 -23.87
N CYS A 38 24.62 41.96 -24.65
CA CYS A 38 25.22 40.69 -24.25
C CYS A 38 26.72 40.83 -24.00
N GLU A 39 27.48 41.36 -24.96
CA GLU A 39 28.91 41.63 -24.80
C GLU A 39 29.19 42.59 -23.64
N GLY A 40 28.35 43.62 -23.47
CA GLY A 40 28.47 44.58 -22.38
C GLY A 40 28.26 43.94 -20.99
N ILE A 41 27.32 43.00 -20.87
CA ILE A 41 27.11 42.21 -19.65
C ILE A 41 28.29 41.28 -19.40
N LEU A 42 28.73 40.53 -20.43
CA LEU A 42 29.87 39.61 -20.34
C LEU A 42 31.14 40.33 -19.92
N ALA A 43 31.45 41.48 -20.52
CA ALA A 43 32.59 42.30 -20.17
C ALA A 43 32.55 42.80 -18.73
N LYS A 44 31.37 43.25 -18.23
CA LYS A 44 31.18 43.66 -16.83
C LYS A 44 31.39 42.51 -15.84
N LEU A 45 31.06 41.29 -16.26
CA LEU A 45 31.30 40.06 -15.49
C LEU A 45 32.75 39.56 -15.58
N GLY A 46 33.58 40.20 -16.42
CA GLY A 46 35.00 39.88 -16.60
C GLY A 46 35.29 38.83 -17.67
N PHE A 47 34.31 38.48 -18.49
CA PHE A 47 34.51 37.61 -19.64
C PHE A 47 35.14 38.40 -20.79
N ALA A 48 36.06 37.77 -21.51
CA ALA A 48 36.44 38.26 -22.83
C ALA A 48 35.55 37.58 -23.87
N SER A 49 35.14 38.31 -24.89
CA SER A 49 34.40 37.75 -26.01
C SER A 49 34.93 38.29 -27.33
N HIS A 50 34.95 37.45 -28.36
CA HIS A 50 35.28 37.85 -29.72
C HIS A 50 34.48 37.05 -30.74
N GLU A 51 34.17 37.66 -31.88
CA GLU A 51 33.43 37.02 -32.96
C GLU A 51 34.28 35.91 -33.59
N ILE A 52 33.72 34.70 -33.69
CA ILE A 52 34.34 33.55 -34.38
C ILE A 52 33.58 33.15 -35.64
N ALA A 53 32.32 33.57 -35.75
CA ALA A 53 31.49 33.47 -36.94
C ALA A 53 30.36 34.52 -36.88
N SER A 54 29.66 34.75 -37.99
CA SER A 54 28.59 35.75 -38.10
C SER A 54 27.43 35.60 -37.12
N ASP A 55 27.29 34.43 -36.48
CA ASP A 55 26.23 34.09 -35.53
C ASP A 55 26.78 33.51 -34.20
N HIS A 56 28.11 33.54 -33.99
CA HIS A 56 28.74 32.96 -32.80
C HIS A 56 29.88 33.83 -32.25
N LEU A 57 29.90 33.93 -30.92
CA LEU A 57 30.96 34.52 -30.12
C LEU A 57 31.77 33.41 -29.43
N ALA A 58 33.09 33.51 -29.46
CA ALA A 58 33.95 32.84 -28.51
C ALA A 58 33.92 33.63 -27.20
N VAL A 59 33.57 32.97 -26.11
CA VAL A 59 33.49 33.58 -24.78
C VAL A 59 34.49 32.89 -23.86
N GLU A 60 35.42 33.67 -23.33
CA GLU A 60 36.45 33.25 -22.40
C GLU A 60 36.07 33.67 -20.97
N PRO A 61 35.72 32.73 -20.08
CA PRO A 61 35.45 33.05 -18.69
C PRO A 61 36.72 33.48 -17.95
N PRO A 62 36.62 34.40 -16.99
CA PRO A 62 37.76 34.77 -16.16
C PRO A 62 38.16 33.62 -15.23
N SER A 63 39.40 33.66 -14.74
CA SER A 63 40.01 32.59 -13.93
C SER A 63 39.22 32.17 -12.66
N TRP A 64 38.38 33.04 -12.11
CA TRP A 64 37.55 32.75 -10.94
C TRP A 64 36.20 32.08 -11.28
N ARG A 65 35.86 31.93 -12.56
CA ARG A 65 34.63 31.30 -13.05
C ARG A 65 34.88 29.87 -13.50
N GLY A 66 35.04 29.00 -12.51
CA GLY A 66 35.26 27.56 -12.71
C GLY A 66 34.05 26.83 -13.30
N ASP A 67 32.87 27.41 -13.12
CA ASP A 67 31.52 26.90 -13.38
C ASP A 67 31.06 27.04 -14.84
N ILE A 68 31.72 27.88 -15.65
CA ILE A 68 31.37 28.07 -17.06
C ILE A 68 32.00 26.96 -17.88
N VAL A 69 31.19 26.06 -18.42
CA VAL A 69 31.65 24.88 -19.18
C VAL A 69 31.05 24.87 -20.59
N GLY A 70 29.87 25.44 -20.77
CA GLY A 70 29.16 25.44 -22.04
C GLY A 70 28.26 26.66 -22.26
N GLU A 71 27.66 26.67 -23.44
CA GLU A 71 26.82 27.75 -23.94
C GLU A 71 25.65 28.11 -23.01
N ALA A 72 25.06 27.10 -22.35
CA ALA A 72 23.94 27.29 -21.43
C ALA A 72 24.33 28.12 -20.19
N ASP A 73 25.58 28.01 -19.73
CA ASP A 73 26.08 28.76 -18.57
C ASP A 73 26.23 30.25 -18.92
N ILE A 74 26.61 30.55 -20.17
CA ILE A 74 26.66 31.92 -20.70
C ILE A 74 25.26 32.51 -20.79
N VAL A 75 24.28 31.73 -21.29
CA VAL A 75 22.88 32.13 -21.29
C VAL A 75 22.39 32.43 -19.87
N GLU A 76 22.68 31.56 -18.89
CA GLU A 76 22.32 31.80 -17.49
C GLU A 76 22.87 33.12 -16.97
N GLU A 77 24.15 33.41 -17.23
CA GLU A 77 24.80 34.65 -16.79
C GLU A 77 24.17 35.91 -17.37
N LEU A 78 23.86 35.87 -18.66
CA LEU A 78 23.18 36.95 -19.37
C LEU A 78 21.76 37.16 -18.82
N LEU A 79 21.01 36.07 -18.61
CA LEU A 79 19.67 36.13 -18.01
C LEU A 79 19.70 36.64 -16.56
N ARG A 80 20.68 36.20 -15.77
CA ARG A 80 20.84 36.58 -14.36
C ARG A 80 21.07 38.08 -14.21
N ILE A 81 21.85 38.69 -15.11
CA ILE A 81 22.08 40.14 -15.12
C ILE A 81 20.94 40.90 -15.79
N HIS A 82 20.32 40.35 -16.83
CA HIS A 82 19.09 40.89 -17.40
C HIS A 82 17.96 40.95 -16.33
N GLY A 83 17.97 40.02 -15.38
CA GLY A 83 17.01 39.91 -14.30
C GLY A 83 15.88 38.95 -14.66
N PHE A 84 15.68 37.92 -13.84
CA PHE A 84 14.67 36.89 -14.11
C PHE A 84 13.23 37.45 -14.13
N ASP A 85 12.97 38.54 -13.40
CA ASP A 85 11.66 39.22 -13.40
C ASP A 85 11.34 39.90 -14.75
N ASN A 86 12.36 40.16 -15.58
CA ASN A 86 12.19 40.74 -16.90
C ASN A 86 11.90 39.69 -17.99
N ILE A 87 11.96 38.40 -17.65
CA ILE A 87 11.62 37.31 -18.58
C ILE A 87 10.09 37.31 -18.76
N PRO A 88 9.56 37.54 -19.97
CA PRO A 88 8.12 37.65 -20.18
C PRO A 88 7.44 36.30 -19.95
N ALA A 89 6.39 36.31 -19.12
CA ALA A 89 5.52 35.15 -18.99
C ALA A 89 4.70 34.96 -20.27
N VAL A 90 5.04 33.94 -21.05
CA VAL A 90 4.32 33.57 -22.28
C VAL A 90 3.45 32.34 -22.05
N SER A 91 2.32 32.27 -22.77
CA SER A 91 1.47 31.08 -22.74
C SER A 91 2.23 29.87 -23.27
N LEU A 92 2.19 28.75 -22.53
CA LEU A 92 2.72 27.49 -23.01
C LEU A 92 2.00 27.08 -24.31
N PRO A 93 2.74 26.57 -25.31
CA PRO A 93 2.11 26.07 -26.52
C PRO A 93 1.16 24.92 -26.17
N PRO A 94 0.06 24.73 -26.92
CA PRO A 94 -0.84 23.61 -26.71
C PRO A 94 -0.05 22.30 -26.91
N LEU A 95 0.20 21.58 -25.81
CA LEU A 95 0.84 20.28 -25.86
C LEU A 95 -0.16 19.24 -26.39
N PRO A 96 0.25 18.31 -27.27
CA PRO A 96 -0.63 17.25 -27.73
C PRO A 96 -1.08 16.40 -26.54
N ILE A 97 -2.39 16.32 -26.31
CA ILE A 97 -2.96 15.49 -25.24
C ILE A 97 -2.72 14.03 -25.60
N ARG A 98 -1.77 13.37 -24.91
CA ARG A 98 -1.61 11.92 -25.00
C ARG A 98 -2.71 11.26 -24.16
N SER A 99 -3.50 10.39 -24.78
CA SER A 99 -4.64 9.69 -24.17
C SER A 99 -4.25 8.52 -23.25
N SER A 100 -2.97 8.34 -22.94
CA SER A 100 -2.52 7.31 -22.01
C SER A 100 -3.01 7.60 -20.59
N ALA A 101 -3.30 6.55 -19.82
CA ALA A 101 -3.63 6.68 -18.41
C ALA A 101 -2.51 7.45 -17.69
N ALA A 102 -2.82 8.64 -17.19
CA ALA A 102 -1.84 9.52 -16.55
C ALA A 102 -1.24 8.93 -15.26
N ILE A 103 -1.85 7.86 -14.71
CA ILE A 103 -1.42 7.20 -13.46
C ILE A 103 -1.51 5.69 -13.65
N GLU A 104 -0.44 4.99 -13.26
CA GLU A 104 -0.40 3.52 -13.17
C GLU A 104 -1.47 2.98 -12.21
N LEU A 105 -1.93 1.75 -12.42
CA LEU A 105 -3.01 1.19 -11.60
C LEU A 105 -2.64 1.04 -10.12
N ALA A 106 -1.40 0.65 -9.81
CA ALA A 106 -0.98 0.37 -8.43
C ALA A 106 -0.98 1.62 -7.51
N PRO A 107 -0.41 2.78 -7.87
CA PRO A 107 -0.57 4.02 -7.09
C PRO A 107 -2.04 4.40 -6.87
N ARG A 108 -2.90 4.17 -7.88
CA ARG A 108 -4.34 4.43 -7.77
C ARG A 108 -5.02 3.49 -6.77
N ARG A 109 -4.63 2.22 -6.74
CA ARG A 109 -5.11 1.23 -5.76
C ARG A 109 -4.72 1.60 -4.33
N MET A 110 -3.48 2.06 -4.12
CA MET A 110 -3.05 2.56 -2.80
C MET A 110 -3.94 3.73 -2.34
N SER A 111 -4.23 4.68 -3.24
CA SER A 111 -5.14 5.80 -2.94
C SER A 111 -6.56 5.36 -2.59
N TRP A 112 -7.08 4.31 -3.25
CA TRP A 112 -8.39 3.75 -2.91
C TRP A 112 -8.39 3.03 -1.56
N ALA A 113 -7.37 2.21 -1.28
CA ALA A 113 -7.21 1.54 0.01
C ALA A 113 -7.09 2.55 1.16
N ARG A 114 -6.25 3.59 1.00
CA ARG A 114 -6.10 4.70 1.97
C ARG A 114 -7.45 5.30 2.36
N ARG A 115 -8.27 5.67 1.36
CA ARG A 115 -9.59 6.26 1.60
C ARG A 115 -10.55 5.30 2.30
N ALA A 116 -10.50 4.01 1.96
CA ALA A 116 -11.35 3.00 2.59
C ALA A 116 -10.98 2.77 4.06
N LEU A 117 -9.70 2.76 4.41
CA LEU A 117 -9.24 2.61 5.79
C LEU A 117 -9.55 3.87 6.62
N ALA A 118 -9.37 5.06 6.04
CA ALA A 118 -9.78 6.31 6.68
C ALA A 118 -11.30 6.33 6.98
N ALA A 119 -12.12 5.87 6.03
CA ALA A 119 -13.57 5.75 6.23
C ALA A 119 -13.96 4.72 7.32
N ARG A 120 -13.04 3.84 7.72
CA ARG A 120 -13.20 2.87 8.82
C ARG A 120 -12.63 3.37 10.14
N GLY A 121 -12.35 4.68 10.25
CA GLY A 121 -11.91 5.33 11.46
C GLY A 121 -10.43 5.13 11.79
N MET A 122 -9.61 4.74 10.80
CA MET A 122 -8.16 4.65 10.98
C MET A 122 -7.48 5.97 10.57
N SER A 123 -6.40 6.33 11.25
CA SER A 123 -5.56 7.49 10.92
C SER A 123 -4.32 7.06 10.13
N GLU A 124 -3.97 7.81 9.08
CA GLU A 124 -2.75 7.55 8.32
C GLU A 124 -1.53 7.98 9.12
N ALA A 125 -0.56 7.08 9.28
CA ALA A 125 0.76 7.34 9.80
C ALA A 125 1.76 7.35 8.64
N VAL A 126 2.82 8.15 8.79
CA VAL A 126 4.00 8.13 7.92
C VAL A 126 5.20 7.88 8.82
N THR A 127 5.74 6.67 8.75
CA THR A 127 6.93 6.29 9.52
C THR A 127 8.16 6.29 8.64
N TRP A 128 9.35 6.23 9.25
CA TRP A 128 10.58 6.08 8.50
C TRP A 128 10.58 4.76 7.70
N SER A 129 11.23 4.76 6.54
CA SER A 129 11.54 3.51 5.83
C SER A 129 12.65 2.70 6.50
N PHE A 130 13.38 3.34 7.42
CA PHE A 130 14.46 2.75 8.19
C PHE A 130 13.99 2.33 9.59
N MET A 131 14.67 1.36 10.17
CA MET A 131 14.44 0.89 11.52
C MET A 131 15.69 0.21 12.08
N SER A 132 15.66 -0.23 13.34
CA SER A 132 16.73 -1.01 13.95
C SER A 132 16.74 -2.45 13.41
N ALA A 133 17.92 -2.98 13.10
CA ALA A 133 18.14 -4.38 12.75
C ALA A 133 17.57 -5.35 13.79
N GLY A 134 17.66 -5.00 15.09
CA GLY A 134 17.13 -5.81 16.18
C GLY A 134 15.61 -5.98 16.09
N HIS A 135 14.87 -4.91 15.82
CA HIS A 135 13.43 -4.98 15.60
C HIS A 135 13.10 -5.71 14.29
N ALA A 136 13.87 -5.49 13.22
CA ALA A 136 13.63 -6.09 11.91
C ALA A 136 13.78 -7.63 11.94
N ALA A 137 14.68 -8.16 12.77
CA ALA A 137 14.87 -9.60 12.97
C ALA A 137 13.57 -10.33 13.38
N HIS A 138 12.67 -9.65 14.09
CA HIS A 138 11.38 -10.21 14.50
C HIS A 138 10.31 -10.22 13.39
N PHE A 139 10.57 -9.54 12.26
CA PHE A 139 9.66 -9.43 11.11
C PHE A 139 10.27 -10.02 9.84
N GLY A 140 10.96 -11.15 9.97
CA GLY A 140 11.57 -11.87 8.85
C GLY A 140 13.03 -11.50 8.57
N GLY A 141 13.61 -10.56 9.33
CA GLY A 141 14.98 -10.11 9.14
C GLY A 141 15.12 -9.21 7.93
N VAL A 142 16.38 -8.86 7.64
CA VAL A 142 16.74 -7.91 6.57
C VAL A 142 17.54 -8.67 5.54
N ALA A 143 17.20 -8.50 4.26
CA ALA A 143 17.97 -9.09 3.16
C ALA A 143 19.36 -8.45 3.06
N ASP A 144 20.32 -9.20 2.51
CA ASP A 144 21.65 -8.67 2.21
C ASP A 144 21.53 -7.43 1.32
N GLY A 145 22.36 -6.41 1.59
CA GLY A 145 22.33 -5.15 0.84
C GLY A 145 21.35 -4.08 1.34
N LEU A 146 20.48 -4.42 2.30
CA LEU A 146 19.49 -3.48 2.87
C LEU A 146 19.93 -2.82 4.20
N THR A 147 21.21 -2.94 4.55
CA THR A 147 21.83 -2.20 5.66
C THR A 147 22.43 -0.90 5.14
N LEU A 148 22.18 0.21 5.82
CA LEU A 148 22.73 1.51 5.44
C LEU A 148 24.22 1.60 5.74
N ALA A 149 25.00 2.12 4.78
CA ALA A 149 26.43 2.36 4.98
C ALA A 149 26.71 3.51 5.97
N ASN A 150 25.91 4.58 5.90
CA ASN A 150 26.07 5.78 6.74
C ASN A 150 24.73 6.13 7.40
N PRO A 151 24.24 5.33 8.36
CA PRO A 151 22.96 5.58 9.01
C PRO A 151 23.04 6.85 9.88
N ILE A 152 21.92 7.56 10.00
CA ILE A 152 21.82 8.75 10.86
C ILE A 152 21.97 8.40 12.36
N SER A 153 21.60 7.17 12.72
CA SER A 153 21.68 6.62 14.07
C SER A 153 21.64 5.09 14.01
N SER A 154 22.14 4.41 15.04
CA SER A 154 22.07 2.94 15.17
C SER A 154 20.64 2.38 15.18
N ASP A 155 19.65 3.18 15.56
CA ASP A 155 18.24 2.76 15.61
C ASP A 155 17.53 2.85 14.25
N LEU A 156 18.24 3.29 13.21
CA LEU A 156 17.76 3.49 11.84
C LEU A 156 18.81 2.96 10.85
N ASP A 157 19.32 1.77 11.09
CA ASP A 157 20.47 1.17 10.40
C ASP A 157 20.09 0.26 9.22
N VAL A 158 18.83 -0.17 9.13
CA VAL A 158 18.35 -1.07 8.06
C VAL A 158 17.06 -0.57 7.40
N MET A 159 16.85 -0.97 6.14
CA MET A 159 15.56 -0.81 5.47
C MET A 159 14.53 -1.77 6.09
N ARG A 160 13.30 -1.30 6.29
CA ARG A 160 12.23 -2.09 6.91
C ARG A 160 11.78 -3.26 6.01
N PRO A 161 11.75 -4.51 6.52
CA PRO A 161 11.20 -5.65 5.79
C PRO A 161 9.67 -5.66 5.80
N SER A 162 9.07 -5.03 6.83
CA SER A 162 7.64 -4.85 7.00
C SER A 162 7.35 -3.44 7.51
N ILE A 163 6.14 -2.93 7.29
CA ILE A 163 5.67 -1.65 7.84
C ILE A 163 5.19 -1.82 9.30
N LEU A 164 4.79 -3.03 9.68
CA LEU A 164 4.25 -3.35 11.00
C LEU A 164 5.14 -2.98 12.19
N PRO A 165 6.47 -3.23 12.21
CA PRO A 165 7.29 -2.85 13.36
C PRO A 165 7.22 -1.34 13.63
N ASN A 166 7.24 -0.53 12.58
CA ASN A 166 7.21 0.92 12.71
C ASN A 166 5.83 1.41 13.17
N LEU A 167 4.75 0.79 12.70
CA LEU A 167 3.40 1.03 13.19
C LEU A 167 3.23 0.59 14.65
N ALA A 168 3.79 -0.55 15.06
CA ALA A 168 3.73 -1.04 16.44
C ALA A 168 4.46 -0.08 17.39
N LEU A 169 5.65 0.40 17.02
CA LEU A 169 6.37 1.43 17.78
C LEU A 169 5.63 2.78 17.78
N ALA A 170 4.90 3.10 16.72
CA ALA A 170 4.00 4.25 16.71
C ALA A 170 2.83 4.05 17.68
N CYS A 171 2.25 2.85 17.76
CA CYS A 171 1.21 2.53 18.73
C CYS A 171 1.74 2.69 20.17
N ARG A 172 2.90 2.08 20.48
CA ARG A 172 3.57 2.22 21.79
C ARG A 172 3.73 3.69 22.19
N ARG A 173 4.30 4.52 21.31
CA ARG A 173 4.48 5.96 21.56
C ARG A 173 3.19 6.73 21.80
N ASN A 174 2.05 6.25 21.31
CA ASN A 174 0.74 6.85 21.59
C ASN A 174 0.20 6.35 22.94
N THR A 175 0.33 5.05 23.23
CA THR A 175 -0.02 4.47 24.53
C THR A 175 0.78 5.11 25.68
N ASP A 176 2.08 5.36 25.50
CA ASP A 176 2.95 6.05 26.47
C ASP A 176 2.45 7.49 26.78
N ARG A 177 1.64 8.07 25.90
CA ARG A 177 1.01 9.39 26.06
C ARG A 177 -0.42 9.31 26.57
N GLY A 178 -0.90 8.13 26.94
CA GLY A 178 -2.24 7.89 27.48
C GLY A 178 -3.32 7.60 26.43
N TYR A 179 -2.96 7.38 25.16
CA TYR A 179 -3.91 6.98 24.12
C TYR A 179 -3.88 5.46 23.93
N SER A 180 -4.82 4.74 24.54
CA SER A 180 -4.88 3.27 24.46
C SER A 180 -5.63 2.75 23.22
N ASP A 181 -6.65 3.48 22.77
CA ASP A 181 -7.49 3.11 21.64
C ASP A 181 -6.90 3.70 20.36
N ILE A 182 -6.19 2.85 19.61
CA ILE A 182 -5.38 3.28 18.47
C ILE A 182 -5.85 2.55 17.23
N ALA A 183 -5.99 3.28 16.13
CA ALA A 183 -6.24 2.71 14.81
C ALA A 183 -5.38 3.44 13.78
N LEU A 184 -4.22 2.87 13.45
CA LEU A 184 -3.26 3.46 12.52
C LEU A 184 -3.13 2.62 11.26
N PHE A 185 -2.92 3.27 10.13
CA PHE A 185 -2.51 2.59 8.90
C PHE A 185 -1.43 3.39 8.19
N GLU A 186 -0.63 2.72 7.37
CA GLU A 186 0.39 3.36 6.55
C GLU A 186 0.36 2.75 5.14
N THR A 187 0.52 3.62 4.15
CA THR A 187 0.74 3.20 2.76
C THR A 187 2.18 3.51 2.38
N GLY A 188 2.94 2.53 1.92
CA GLY A 188 4.33 2.76 1.61
C GLY A 188 5.06 1.52 1.12
N PRO A 189 6.36 1.64 0.90
CA PRO A 189 7.18 0.53 0.47
C PRO A 189 7.56 -0.39 1.63
N GLN A 190 7.73 -1.67 1.28
CA GLN A 190 8.50 -2.68 2.00
C GLN A 190 9.67 -3.11 1.14
N TYR A 191 10.77 -3.52 1.77
CA TYR A 191 12.02 -3.81 1.09
C TYR A 191 12.44 -5.25 1.33
N SER A 192 12.54 -6.03 0.26
CA SER A 192 12.97 -7.44 0.29
C SER A 192 14.28 -7.71 -0.46
N GLY A 193 14.87 -6.70 -1.10
CA GLY A 193 16.14 -6.79 -1.82
C GLY A 193 16.54 -5.45 -2.44
N GLU A 194 17.74 -5.42 -3.04
CA GLU A 194 18.25 -4.24 -3.72
C GLU A 194 17.48 -3.93 -5.03
N GLY A 195 17.42 -2.64 -5.39
CA GLY A 195 16.79 -2.18 -6.62
C GLY A 195 15.25 -2.16 -6.60
N ALA A 196 14.65 -1.85 -7.75
CA ALA A 196 13.21 -1.61 -7.86
C ALA A 196 12.36 -2.89 -7.63
N GLU A 197 12.86 -4.05 -8.04
CA GLU A 197 12.16 -5.35 -7.89
C GLU A 197 12.06 -5.80 -6.42
N GLY A 198 12.96 -5.29 -5.56
CA GLY A 198 12.92 -5.53 -4.13
C GLY A 198 12.01 -4.58 -3.36
N GLN A 199 11.34 -3.64 -4.02
CA GLN A 199 10.49 -2.62 -3.40
C GLN A 199 9.00 -2.90 -3.67
N HIS A 200 8.28 -3.33 -2.64
CA HIS A 200 6.88 -3.72 -2.75
C HIS A 200 5.95 -2.64 -2.20
N ARG A 201 4.87 -2.32 -2.93
CA ARG A 201 3.84 -1.39 -2.46
C ARG A 201 2.88 -2.10 -1.53
N VAL A 202 2.87 -1.67 -0.27
CA VAL A 202 2.07 -2.28 0.78
C VAL A 202 1.19 -1.25 1.47
N VAL A 203 0.00 -1.69 1.88
CA VAL A 203 -0.85 -0.97 2.82
C VAL A 203 -0.95 -1.82 4.07
N ALA A 204 -0.41 -1.31 5.17
CA ALA A 204 -0.42 -1.99 6.46
C ALA A 204 -1.26 -1.21 7.46
N GLY A 205 -1.84 -1.89 8.44
CA GLY A 205 -2.61 -1.25 9.49
C GLY A 205 -2.62 -2.03 10.77
N MET A 206 -2.95 -1.34 11.85
CA MET A 206 -2.87 -1.86 13.21
C MET A 206 -3.91 -1.19 14.10
N ARG A 207 -4.50 -1.98 14.99
CA ARG A 207 -5.44 -1.55 16.03
C ARG A 207 -4.99 -2.02 17.40
N ALA A 208 -5.27 -1.21 18.41
CA ALA A 208 -5.01 -1.47 19.83
C ALA A 208 -6.20 -0.99 20.67
N GLY A 209 -6.33 -1.53 21.88
CA GLY A 209 -7.35 -1.10 22.85
C GLY A 209 -8.75 -1.63 22.51
N GLN A 210 -9.75 -0.78 22.69
CA GLN A 210 -11.16 -1.15 22.53
C GLN A 210 -11.65 -0.91 21.11
N ALA A 211 -12.14 -1.95 20.43
CA ALA A 211 -12.83 -1.82 19.16
C ALA A 211 -14.22 -1.21 19.33
N VAL A 212 -14.87 -1.51 20.46
CA VAL A 212 -16.10 -0.86 20.91
C VAL A 212 -15.85 -0.34 22.32
N GLY A 213 -15.75 0.97 22.45
CA GLY A 213 -15.61 1.63 23.74
C GLY A 213 -16.88 1.54 24.59
N ARG A 214 -16.73 1.74 25.90
CA ARG A 214 -17.86 1.77 26.83
C ARG A 214 -18.92 2.80 26.40
N ASN A 215 -20.15 2.34 26.21
CA ASN A 215 -21.30 3.19 25.89
C ASN A 215 -22.57 2.62 26.54
N HIS A 216 -23.69 3.33 26.45
CA HIS A 216 -24.96 2.90 27.07
C HIS A 216 -25.74 1.86 26.27
N TYR A 217 -25.29 1.49 25.06
CA TYR A 217 -25.94 0.49 24.20
C TYR A 217 -25.35 -0.91 24.34
N GLY A 218 -24.14 -1.07 24.91
CA GLY A 218 -23.49 -2.38 25.02
C GLY A 218 -22.21 -2.38 25.84
N ALA A 219 -21.70 -3.58 26.12
CA ALA A 219 -20.42 -3.78 26.78
C ALA A 219 -19.25 -3.35 25.88
N ALA A 220 -18.16 -2.93 26.51
CA ALA A 220 -16.92 -2.69 25.79
C ALA A 220 -16.36 -4.01 25.25
N ARG A 221 -15.70 -3.95 24.10
CA ARG A 221 -15.03 -5.09 23.46
C ARG A 221 -13.65 -4.68 22.96
N ASP A 222 -12.66 -5.46 23.33
CA ASP A 222 -11.29 -5.28 22.86
C ASP A 222 -11.16 -5.63 21.38
N VAL A 223 -10.17 -5.02 20.73
CA VAL A 223 -9.78 -5.35 19.35
C VAL A 223 -9.33 -6.81 19.27
N ASP A 224 -9.74 -7.50 18.21
CA ASP A 224 -9.30 -8.86 17.91
C ASP A 224 -8.87 -9.06 16.44
N ALA A 225 -8.49 -10.29 16.09
CA ALA A 225 -8.09 -10.66 14.73
C ALA A 225 -9.20 -10.43 13.67
N PHE A 226 -10.48 -10.46 14.05
CA PHE A 226 -11.59 -10.24 13.13
C PHE A 226 -11.78 -8.76 12.77
N ASP A 227 -11.41 -7.83 13.66
CA ASP A 227 -11.34 -6.40 13.34
C ASP A 227 -10.27 -6.14 12.26
N ALA A 228 -9.07 -6.71 12.43
CA ALA A 228 -8.01 -6.63 11.45
C ALA A 228 -8.40 -7.29 10.12
N LYS A 229 -9.08 -8.45 10.17
CA LYS A 229 -9.65 -9.11 8.98
C LYS A 229 -10.64 -8.21 8.23
N ALA A 230 -11.53 -7.54 8.96
CA ALA A 230 -12.53 -6.66 8.38
C ALA A 230 -11.89 -5.45 7.68
N ASP A 231 -10.86 -4.85 8.29
CA ASP A 231 -10.08 -3.78 7.68
C ASP A 231 -9.31 -4.25 6.45
N ALA A 232 -8.64 -5.40 6.54
CA ALA A 232 -7.91 -5.99 5.42
C ALA A 232 -8.80 -6.26 4.21
N LEU A 233 -9.97 -6.88 4.43
CA LEU A 233 -10.96 -7.13 3.38
C LEU A 233 -11.50 -5.82 2.77
N ALA A 234 -11.75 -4.80 3.59
CA ALA A 234 -12.21 -3.50 3.10
C ALA A 234 -11.13 -2.80 2.24
N GLY A 235 -9.88 -2.81 2.68
CA GLY A 235 -8.75 -2.25 1.93
C GLY A 235 -8.53 -2.97 0.61
N LEU A 236 -8.54 -4.31 0.60
CA LEU A 236 -8.43 -5.12 -0.62
C LEU A 236 -9.59 -4.89 -1.58
N LYS A 237 -10.83 -4.84 -1.09
CA LYS A 237 -12.01 -4.55 -1.90
C LYS A 237 -11.90 -3.18 -2.58
N ALA A 238 -11.47 -2.16 -1.84
CA ALA A 238 -11.27 -0.82 -2.38
C ALA A 238 -10.13 -0.75 -3.41
N ALA A 239 -9.05 -1.52 -3.19
CA ALA A 239 -7.98 -1.70 -4.17
C ALA A 239 -8.38 -2.55 -5.39
N GLY A 240 -9.63 -3.03 -5.46
CA GLY A 240 -10.17 -3.77 -6.59
C GLY A 240 -9.83 -5.26 -6.59
N ALA A 241 -9.45 -5.84 -5.46
CA ALA A 241 -9.28 -7.28 -5.31
C ALA A 241 -10.65 -8.00 -5.32
N PRO A 242 -10.75 -9.21 -5.89
CA PRO A 242 -11.97 -10.01 -5.89
C PRO A 242 -12.19 -10.68 -4.53
N VAL A 243 -12.56 -9.90 -3.50
CA VAL A 243 -12.63 -10.37 -2.11
C VAL A 243 -13.52 -11.59 -1.89
N ALA A 244 -14.59 -11.74 -2.67
CA ALA A 244 -15.49 -12.90 -2.60
C ALA A 244 -14.83 -14.21 -3.07
N SER A 245 -13.74 -14.13 -3.84
CA SER A 245 -12.99 -15.28 -4.35
C SER A 245 -11.74 -15.59 -3.54
N LEU A 246 -11.48 -14.83 -2.47
CA LEU A 246 -10.31 -15.06 -1.63
C LEU A 246 -10.49 -16.33 -0.80
N GLN A 247 -9.39 -17.03 -0.61
CA GLN A 247 -9.24 -18.15 0.30
C GLN A 247 -8.54 -17.65 1.56
N ILE A 248 -9.04 -18.06 2.72
CA ILE A 248 -8.36 -17.80 3.98
C ILE A 248 -7.52 -19.04 4.32
N LYS A 249 -6.22 -18.82 4.42
CA LYS A 249 -5.24 -19.80 4.87
C LYS A 249 -4.88 -19.50 6.32
N THR A 250 -4.68 -20.53 7.13
CA THR A 250 -4.28 -20.38 8.55
C THR A 250 -2.78 -20.13 8.70
N GLU A 251 -2.02 -20.38 7.64
CA GLU A 251 -0.59 -20.08 7.57
C GLU A 251 -0.37 -18.57 7.43
N ALA A 252 0.18 -17.95 8.47
CA ALA A 252 0.63 -16.56 8.47
C ALA A 252 2.13 -16.51 8.85
N PRO A 253 2.83 -15.40 8.54
CA PRO A 253 4.20 -15.20 8.99
C PRO A 253 4.37 -15.29 10.51
N ALA A 254 5.57 -15.68 10.96
CA ALA A 254 5.85 -15.99 12.37
C ALA A 254 5.69 -14.80 13.34
N TRP A 255 5.63 -13.56 12.84
CA TRP A 255 5.33 -12.38 13.65
C TRP A 255 3.87 -12.24 14.03
N TYR A 256 2.98 -13.05 13.45
CA TYR A 256 1.58 -13.17 13.87
C TYR A 256 1.38 -14.34 14.84
N HIS A 257 0.34 -14.28 15.64
CA HIS A 257 -0.05 -15.33 16.56
C HIS A 257 -0.62 -16.55 15.80
N PRO A 258 -0.06 -17.76 15.96
CA PRO A 258 -0.37 -18.91 15.09
C PRO A 258 -1.84 -19.36 15.11
N GLY A 259 -2.55 -19.15 16.22
CA GLY A 259 -3.98 -19.47 16.34
C GLY A 259 -4.94 -18.30 16.09
N ARG A 260 -4.42 -17.08 15.84
CA ARG A 260 -5.23 -15.84 15.77
C ARG A 260 -4.81 -14.98 14.58
N SER A 261 -4.54 -15.64 13.45
CA SER A 261 -4.10 -15.01 12.21
C SER A 261 -4.54 -15.78 10.99
N GLY A 262 -4.50 -15.12 9.83
CA GLY A 262 -4.72 -15.77 8.55
C GLY A 262 -4.17 -14.98 7.38
N ALA A 263 -3.95 -15.69 6.28
CA ALA A 263 -3.51 -15.14 5.01
C ALA A 263 -4.67 -15.13 4.01
N LEU A 264 -4.82 -14.01 3.29
CA LEU A 264 -5.80 -13.78 2.24
C LEU A 264 -5.13 -14.07 0.89
N SER A 265 -5.49 -15.19 0.27
CA SER A 265 -4.87 -15.65 -0.99
C SER A 265 -5.89 -15.77 -2.11
N LEU A 266 -5.44 -15.56 -3.35
CA LEU A 266 -6.15 -15.97 -4.56
C LEU A 266 -5.37 -17.12 -5.22
N GLY A 267 -5.74 -18.35 -4.87
CA GLY A 267 -4.97 -19.54 -5.24
C GLY A 267 -3.58 -19.54 -4.56
N PRO A 268 -2.47 -19.58 -5.32
CA PRO A 268 -1.13 -19.48 -4.75
C PRO A 268 -0.73 -18.04 -4.41
N ASN A 269 -1.41 -17.04 -4.98
CA ASN A 269 -1.00 -15.65 -4.86
C ASN A 269 -1.48 -15.05 -3.53
N LEU A 270 -0.55 -14.52 -2.73
CA LEU A 270 -0.83 -13.89 -1.43
C LEU A 270 -1.17 -12.41 -1.62
N LEU A 271 -2.37 -11.99 -1.22
CA LEU A 271 -2.83 -10.61 -1.36
C LEU A 271 -2.79 -9.84 -0.05
N GLY A 272 -2.78 -10.53 1.08
CA GLY A 272 -2.56 -9.90 2.37
C GLY A 272 -2.56 -10.88 3.53
N VAL A 273 -2.22 -10.39 4.71
CA VAL A 273 -2.22 -11.12 5.97
C VAL A 273 -2.95 -10.28 7.01
N PHE A 274 -3.62 -10.93 7.96
CA PHE A 274 -4.22 -10.28 9.11
C PHE A 274 -4.09 -11.15 10.36
N GLY A 275 -4.18 -10.54 11.54
CA GLY A 275 -4.23 -11.27 12.80
C GLY A 275 -3.70 -10.47 13.97
N GLU A 276 -3.66 -11.09 15.14
CA GLU A 276 -2.95 -10.55 16.29
C GLU A 276 -1.45 -10.79 16.16
N LEU A 277 -0.63 -9.83 16.60
CA LEU A 277 0.82 -10.02 16.66
C LEU A 277 1.21 -11.06 17.71
N HIS A 278 2.30 -11.76 17.45
CA HIS A 278 2.83 -12.76 18.36
C HIS A 278 3.32 -12.11 19.67
N PRO A 279 3.00 -12.64 20.87
CA PRO A 279 3.42 -12.06 22.15
C PRO A 279 4.94 -11.88 22.28
N GLY A 280 5.72 -12.81 21.74
CA GLY A 280 7.19 -12.69 21.71
C GLY A 280 7.70 -11.53 20.84
N VAL A 281 6.97 -11.15 19.78
CA VAL A 281 7.30 -9.96 18.97
C VAL A 281 6.93 -8.69 19.71
N LEU A 282 5.77 -8.66 20.39
CA LEU A 282 5.36 -7.53 21.23
C LEU A 282 6.38 -7.29 22.35
N ALA A 283 6.80 -8.34 23.05
CA ALA A 283 7.82 -8.26 24.09
C ALA A 283 9.16 -7.72 23.57
N ALA A 284 9.59 -8.15 22.37
CA ALA A 284 10.82 -7.66 21.75
C ALA A 284 10.76 -6.17 21.36
N LEU A 285 9.56 -5.63 21.15
CA LEU A 285 9.29 -4.22 20.89
C LEU A 285 8.97 -3.44 22.17
N ASP A 286 9.05 -4.06 23.35
CA ASP A 286 8.66 -3.49 24.65
C ASP A 286 7.20 -2.99 24.63
N ILE A 287 6.28 -3.85 24.16
CA ILE A 287 4.85 -3.61 24.08
C ILE A 287 4.13 -4.66 24.94
N ASP A 288 3.34 -4.22 25.91
CA ASP A 288 2.64 -5.06 26.89
C ASP A 288 1.13 -5.20 26.65
N PHE A 289 0.63 -4.67 25.52
CA PHE A 289 -0.77 -4.72 25.12
C PHE A 289 -0.95 -5.41 23.75
N PRO A 290 -2.11 -6.04 23.49
CA PRO A 290 -2.36 -6.74 22.23
C PRO A 290 -2.48 -5.75 21.05
N LEU A 291 -1.98 -6.19 19.89
CA LEU A 291 -2.08 -5.47 18.63
C LEU A 291 -2.66 -6.39 17.55
N ALA A 292 -3.77 -5.98 16.94
CA ALA A 292 -4.31 -6.64 15.75
C ALA A 292 -3.88 -5.88 14.50
N ALA A 293 -3.30 -6.57 13.54
CA ALA A 293 -2.62 -5.99 12.40
C ALA A 293 -3.02 -6.64 11.08
N PHE A 294 -2.76 -5.93 9.99
CA PHE A 294 -2.86 -6.48 8.64
C PHE A 294 -1.83 -5.85 7.71
N GLU A 295 -1.52 -6.56 6.63
CA GLU A 295 -0.70 -6.10 5.51
C GLU A 295 -1.35 -6.49 4.19
N LEU A 296 -1.41 -5.57 3.23
CA LEU A 296 -2.01 -5.76 1.91
C LEU A 296 -0.97 -5.53 0.82
N TYR A 297 -0.69 -6.55 0.02
CA TYR A 297 0.29 -6.50 -1.06
C TYR A 297 -0.37 -5.99 -2.34
N ILE A 298 -0.24 -4.70 -2.63
CA ILE A 298 -0.99 -4.02 -3.69
C ILE A 298 -0.57 -4.50 -5.07
N ASP A 299 0.71 -4.79 -5.25
CA ASP A 299 1.28 -5.30 -6.50
C ASP A 299 0.80 -6.71 -6.82
N ALA A 300 0.46 -7.51 -5.81
CA ALA A 300 -0.07 -8.86 -5.97
C ALA A 300 -1.53 -8.88 -6.45
N ILE A 301 -2.25 -7.76 -6.40
CA ILE A 301 -3.66 -7.73 -6.81
C ILE A 301 -3.75 -7.91 -8.34
N PRO A 302 -4.46 -8.93 -8.86
CA PRO A 302 -4.56 -9.16 -10.30
C PRO A 302 -5.11 -7.95 -11.04
N VAL A 303 -4.54 -7.62 -12.20
CA VAL A 303 -5.09 -6.59 -13.08
C VAL A 303 -6.41 -7.11 -13.65
N PRO A 304 -7.53 -6.35 -13.56
CA PRO A 304 -8.78 -6.77 -14.19
C PRO A 304 -8.56 -6.97 -15.69
N LYS A 305 -8.98 -8.13 -16.21
CA LYS A 305 -9.04 -8.32 -17.67
C LYS A 305 -9.91 -7.21 -18.26
N GLU A 306 -9.46 -6.60 -19.35
CA GLU A 306 -10.25 -5.62 -20.09
C GLU A 306 -11.59 -6.26 -20.50
N LYS A 307 -12.64 -6.04 -19.71
CA LYS A 307 -14.00 -6.30 -20.18
C LYS A 307 -14.38 -5.16 -21.10
N ALA A 308 -14.99 -5.51 -22.23
CA ALA A 308 -15.59 -4.56 -23.16
C ALA A 308 -16.68 -3.75 -22.43
N GLY A 309 -16.31 -2.57 -21.91
CA GLY A 309 -17.24 -1.62 -21.28
C GLY A 309 -16.83 -1.20 -19.87
N ARG A 310 -16.82 0.12 -19.64
CA ARG A 310 -16.69 0.74 -18.30
C ARG A 310 -17.98 0.65 -17.47
N THR A 311 -19.04 0.09 -18.05
CA THR A 311 -20.37 0.02 -17.44
C THR A 311 -20.44 -1.16 -16.49
N ARG A 312 -20.96 -0.93 -15.28
CA ARG A 312 -21.33 -2.02 -14.37
C ARG A 312 -22.34 -2.93 -15.10
N ALA A 313 -22.26 -4.23 -14.85
CA ALA A 313 -23.27 -5.15 -15.35
C ALA A 313 -24.66 -4.67 -14.93
N ALA A 314 -25.68 -4.94 -15.76
CA ALA A 314 -27.06 -4.68 -15.39
C ALA A 314 -27.37 -5.34 -14.05
N LEU A 315 -28.14 -4.64 -13.22
CA LEU A 315 -28.59 -5.18 -11.95
C LEU A 315 -29.49 -6.39 -12.25
N ASP A 316 -29.08 -7.56 -11.75
CA ASP A 316 -29.76 -8.84 -11.96
C ASP A 316 -30.35 -9.32 -10.63
N VAL A 317 -31.65 -9.03 -10.41
CA VAL A 317 -32.38 -9.35 -9.19
C VAL A 317 -33.55 -10.27 -9.52
N SER A 318 -33.95 -11.10 -8.55
CA SER A 318 -35.20 -11.84 -8.67
C SER A 318 -36.43 -10.97 -8.40
N ASP A 319 -37.48 -11.15 -9.20
CA ASP A 319 -38.83 -10.61 -8.94
C ASP A 319 -39.65 -11.50 -7.97
N PHE A 320 -39.10 -12.65 -7.55
CA PHE A 320 -39.76 -13.62 -6.70
C PHE A 320 -39.32 -13.49 -5.23
N PRO A 321 -40.18 -13.82 -4.25
CA PRO A 321 -39.84 -13.70 -2.84
C PRO A 321 -38.69 -14.66 -2.48
N ALA A 322 -37.66 -14.11 -1.84
CA ALA A 322 -36.58 -14.90 -1.26
C ALA A 322 -37.06 -15.58 0.03
N VAL A 323 -36.51 -16.76 0.31
CA VAL A 323 -36.79 -17.54 1.51
C VAL A 323 -35.49 -17.74 2.28
N GLU A 324 -35.53 -17.54 3.59
CA GLU A 324 -34.40 -17.79 4.48
C GLU A 324 -34.69 -19.03 5.35
N ARG A 325 -33.68 -19.89 5.48
CA ARG A 325 -33.74 -21.10 6.31
C ARG A 325 -32.47 -21.22 7.13
N ASP A 326 -32.67 -21.47 8.42
CA ASP A 326 -31.59 -21.62 9.37
C ASP A 326 -31.31 -23.10 9.61
N PHE A 327 -30.03 -23.43 9.68
CA PHE A 327 -29.54 -24.77 9.97
C PHE A 327 -28.47 -24.71 11.04
N ALA A 328 -28.61 -25.51 12.09
CA ALA A 328 -27.58 -25.69 13.10
C ALA A 328 -26.90 -27.04 12.89
N PHE A 329 -25.58 -27.03 12.69
CA PHE A 329 -24.79 -28.25 12.49
C PHE A 329 -23.81 -28.45 13.63
N VAL A 330 -23.80 -29.64 14.21
CA VAL A 330 -22.76 -30.10 15.12
C VAL A 330 -21.61 -30.66 14.28
N VAL A 331 -20.43 -30.05 14.39
CA VAL A 331 -19.22 -30.41 13.65
C VAL A 331 -18.02 -30.57 14.58
N ASP A 332 -16.93 -31.14 14.09
CA ASP A 332 -15.66 -31.19 14.82
C ASP A 332 -15.16 -29.78 15.14
N ALA A 333 -14.58 -29.59 16.34
CA ALA A 333 -14.14 -28.28 16.83
C ALA A 333 -13.07 -27.63 15.92
N ASP A 334 -12.24 -28.43 15.27
CA ASP A 334 -11.19 -28.00 14.34
C ASP A 334 -11.69 -27.71 12.92
N LEU A 335 -12.95 -28.06 12.60
CA LEU A 335 -13.49 -27.84 11.26
C LEU A 335 -13.58 -26.32 10.96
N PRO A 336 -12.94 -25.83 9.89
CA PRO A 336 -13.10 -24.44 9.48
C PRO A 336 -14.54 -24.16 9.04
N ALA A 337 -15.17 -23.12 9.59
CA ALA A 337 -16.54 -22.73 9.25
C ALA A 337 -16.73 -22.49 7.75
N GLU A 338 -15.69 -21.99 7.06
CA GLU A 338 -15.70 -21.80 5.60
C GLU A 338 -15.97 -23.09 4.83
N LYS A 339 -15.48 -24.25 5.31
CA LYS A 339 -15.76 -25.54 4.65
C LYS A 339 -17.25 -25.86 4.68
N LEU A 340 -17.93 -25.57 5.81
CA LEU A 340 -19.36 -25.76 5.96
C LEU A 340 -20.14 -24.78 5.06
N VAL A 341 -19.79 -23.50 5.07
CA VAL A 341 -20.41 -22.48 4.21
C VAL A 341 -20.30 -22.87 2.73
N ARG A 342 -19.10 -23.28 2.28
CA ARG A 342 -18.88 -23.73 0.90
C ARG A 342 -19.63 -25.01 0.56
N ALA A 343 -19.76 -25.94 1.50
CA ALA A 343 -20.55 -27.16 1.31
C ALA A 343 -22.03 -26.82 1.11
N ALA A 344 -22.59 -25.91 1.93
CA ALA A 344 -23.97 -25.46 1.78
C ALA A 344 -24.18 -24.70 0.46
N GLN A 345 -23.32 -23.74 0.14
CA GLN A 345 -23.42 -22.92 -1.07
C GLN A 345 -23.20 -23.73 -2.36
N GLY A 346 -22.48 -24.86 -2.29
CA GLY A 346 -22.21 -25.73 -3.43
C GLY A 346 -23.39 -26.57 -3.91
N VAL A 347 -24.48 -26.67 -3.13
CA VAL A 347 -25.63 -27.53 -3.43
C VAL A 347 -26.39 -27.07 -4.66
N ASP A 348 -26.69 -25.76 -4.71
CA ASP A 348 -27.36 -25.13 -5.84
C ASP A 348 -26.94 -23.66 -5.95
N ARG A 349 -25.87 -23.40 -6.70
CA ARG A 349 -25.30 -22.04 -6.86
C ARG A 349 -26.22 -21.07 -7.60
N LYS A 350 -27.26 -21.56 -8.27
CA LYS A 350 -28.22 -20.69 -8.96
C LYS A 350 -29.32 -20.23 -8.00
N LEU A 351 -29.75 -21.13 -7.11
CA LEU A 351 -30.81 -20.84 -6.16
C LEU A 351 -30.31 -20.24 -4.84
N ILE A 352 -29.18 -20.71 -4.33
CA ILE A 352 -28.61 -20.24 -3.06
C ILE A 352 -27.81 -18.96 -3.33
N SER A 353 -28.38 -17.81 -2.98
CA SER A 353 -27.73 -16.51 -3.21
C SER A 353 -26.76 -16.13 -2.10
N ASN A 354 -26.98 -16.58 -0.87
CA ASN A 354 -26.09 -16.32 0.27
C ASN A 354 -26.13 -17.44 1.31
N VAL A 355 -24.99 -17.66 1.97
CA VAL A 355 -24.87 -18.50 3.17
C VAL A 355 -24.01 -17.75 4.17
N SER A 356 -24.55 -17.46 5.35
CA SER A 356 -23.86 -16.74 6.42
C SER A 356 -23.90 -17.51 7.72
N VAL A 357 -22.77 -17.57 8.42
CA VAL A 357 -22.71 -18.04 9.81
C VAL A 357 -23.21 -16.91 10.70
N PHE A 358 -24.18 -17.20 11.56
CA PHE A 358 -24.73 -16.21 12.50
C PHE A 358 -24.54 -16.60 13.97
N ASP A 359 -24.25 -17.86 14.27
CA ASP A 359 -23.98 -18.30 15.64
C ASP A 359 -22.93 -19.42 15.68
N LEU A 360 -22.15 -19.41 16.77
CA LEU A 360 -21.17 -20.43 17.14
C LEU A 360 -21.35 -20.74 18.63
N TYR A 361 -21.67 -21.98 18.94
CA TYR A 361 -21.87 -22.44 20.31
C TYR A 361 -20.93 -23.61 20.66
N GLU A 362 -20.14 -23.43 21.71
CA GLU A 362 -19.13 -24.36 22.22
C GLU A 362 -19.37 -24.69 23.71
N GLY A 363 -20.62 -25.04 24.05
CA GLY A 363 -21.03 -25.29 25.43
C GLY A 363 -21.54 -26.71 25.70
N GLU A 364 -22.09 -26.89 26.90
CA GLU A 364 -22.75 -28.13 27.30
C GLU A 364 -23.88 -28.49 26.32
N GLY A 365 -23.97 -29.78 25.96
CA GLY A 365 -24.98 -30.30 25.04
C GLY A 365 -24.53 -30.54 23.58
N VAL A 366 -23.32 -30.12 23.18
CA VAL A 366 -22.77 -30.36 21.82
C VAL A 366 -21.87 -31.60 21.75
N GLY A 367 -21.38 -32.07 22.90
CA GLY A 367 -20.42 -33.17 23.02
C GLY A 367 -18.96 -32.68 23.02
N ALA A 368 -18.08 -33.44 23.67
CA ALA A 368 -16.67 -33.07 23.77
C ALA A 368 -15.98 -33.05 22.40
N GLY A 369 -15.18 -32.02 22.12
CA GLY A 369 -14.46 -31.86 20.85
C GLY A 369 -15.35 -31.46 19.66
N LYS A 370 -16.59 -31.05 19.92
CA LYS A 370 -17.55 -30.60 18.91
C LYS A 370 -17.94 -29.15 19.14
N LYS A 371 -18.42 -28.50 18.08
CA LYS A 371 -19.02 -27.17 18.11
C LYS A 371 -20.29 -27.13 17.26
N SER A 372 -21.24 -26.29 17.63
CA SER A 372 -22.48 -26.07 16.90
C SER A 372 -22.35 -24.79 16.09
N LEU A 373 -22.41 -24.90 14.76
CA LEU A 373 -22.40 -23.76 13.84
C LEU A 373 -23.80 -23.56 13.27
N ALA A 374 -24.37 -22.37 13.45
CA ALA A 374 -25.63 -22.00 12.83
C ALA A 374 -25.40 -21.17 11.57
N ILE A 375 -26.01 -21.59 10.48
CA ILE A 375 -25.98 -20.91 9.19
C ILE A 375 -27.37 -20.49 8.75
N ALA A 376 -27.48 -19.29 8.19
CA ALA A 376 -28.65 -18.81 7.48
C ALA A 376 -28.39 -18.99 5.98
N VAL A 377 -29.32 -19.63 5.29
CA VAL A 377 -29.25 -19.92 3.86
C VAL A 377 -30.38 -19.17 3.16
N ARG A 378 -30.01 -18.28 2.25
CA ARG A 378 -30.95 -17.50 1.44
C ARG A 378 -31.17 -18.17 0.09
N LEU A 379 -32.41 -18.57 -0.16
CA LEU A 379 -32.90 -19.12 -1.41
C LEU A 379 -33.60 -18.02 -2.21
N GLU A 380 -33.14 -17.78 -3.43
CA GLU A 380 -33.61 -16.70 -4.29
C GLU A 380 -33.97 -17.25 -5.68
N PRO A 381 -35.22 -17.72 -5.88
CA PRO A 381 -35.63 -18.34 -7.13
C PRO A 381 -35.68 -17.33 -8.27
N ARG A 382 -35.44 -17.75 -9.52
CA ARG A 382 -35.39 -16.84 -10.68
C ARG A 382 -36.54 -17.01 -11.68
N ASP A 383 -37.24 -18.13 -11.66
CA ASP A 383 -38.26 -18.46 -12.66
C ASP A 383 -39.68 -18.47 -12.08
N ARG A 384 -39.83 -18.85 -10.80
CA ARG A 384 -41.12 -18.93 -10.10
C ARG A 384 -40.94 -18.94 -8.59
N THR A 385 -41.99 -18.59 -7.86
CA THR A 385 -42.04 -18.76 -6.40
C THR A 385 -41.84 -20.23 -6.03
N LEU A 386 -41.03 -20.47 -5.00
CA LEU A 386 -40.80 -21.81 -4.46
C LEU A 386 -42.03 -22.28 -3.68
N THR A 387 -42.37 -23.55 -3.86
CA THR A 387 -43.32 -24.26 -3.00
C THR A 387 -42.60 -24.84 -1.77
N ASP A 388 -43.34 -25.12 -0.69
CA ASP A 388 -42.76 -25.73 0.52
C ASP A 388 -42.02 -27.04 0.23
N ALA A 389 -42.58 -27.88 -0.65
CA ALA A 389 -41.95 -29.13 -1.06
C ALA A 389 -40.60 -28.93 -1.76
N GLU A 390 -40.44 -27.84 -2.51
CA GLU A 390 -39.17 -27.52 -3.19
C GLU A 390 -38.14 -26.95 -2.23
N ILE A 391 -38.57 -26.15 -1.25
CA ILE A 391 -37.73 -25.65 -0.16
C ILE A 391 -37.20 -26.83 0.65
N ASP A 392 -38.07 -27.76 1.04
CA ASP A 392 -37.70 -28.96 1.80
C ASP A 392 -36.76 -29.87 1.00
N ALA A 393 -36.98 -30.01 -0.32
CA ALA A 393 -36.08 -30.77 -1.17
C ALA A 393 -34.68 -30.13 -1.28
N VAL A 394 -34.57 -28.81 -1.27
CA VAL A 394 -33.28 -28.10 -1.22
C VAL A 394 -32.63 -28.25 0.15
N ALA A 395 -33.40 -28.10 1.23
CA ALA A 395 -32.94 -28.25 2.60
C ALA A 395 -32.37 -29.66 2.85
N ASN A 396 -33.07 -30.71 2.43
CA ASN A 396 -32.61 -32.09 2.56
C ASN A 396 -31.30 -32.32 1.78
N ARG A 397 -31.22 -31.86 0.52
CA ARG A 397 -29.98 -31.94 -0.27
C ARG A 397 -28.83 -31.18 0.38
N LEU A 398 -29.12 -30.05 1.04
CA LEU A 398 -28.14 -29.26 1.75
C LEU A 398 -27.61 -30.02 2.96
N VAL A 399 -28.49 -30.54 3.81
CA VAL A 399 -28.12 -31.34 4.98
C VAL A 399 -27.30 -32.56 4.56
N ASP A 400 -27.72 -33.29 3.52
CA ASP A 400 -27.00 -34.46 3.01
C ASP A 400 -25.60 -34.09 2.50
N ASN A 401 -25.46 -32.99 1.77
CA ASN A 401 -24.17 -32.55 1.27
C ASN A 401 -23.24 -32.08 2.40
N VAL A 402 -23.76 -31.32 3.36
CA VAL A 402 -22.99 -30.89 4.55
C VAL A 402 -22.54 -32.11 5.33
N LYS A 403 -23.42 -33.08 5.59
CA LYS A 403 -23.08 -34.34 6.27
C LYS A 403 -22.00 -35.11 5.52
N LYS A 404 -22.11 -35.21 4.20
CA LYS A 404 -21.11 -35.90 3.36
C LYS A 404 -19.74 -35.24 3.38
N VAL A 405 -19.69 -33.91 3.27
CA VAL A 405 -18.43 -33.14 3.11
C VAL A 405 -17.74 -32.88 4.45
N THR A 406 -18.53 -32.58 5.49
CA THR A 406 -18.02 -32.10 6.78
C THR A 406 -18.21 -33.08 7.93
N ARG A 407 -18.96 -34.17 7.71
CA ARG A 407 -19.46 -35.06 8.78
C ARG A 407 -20.30 -34.35 9.84
N GLY A 408 -20.80 -33.15 9.51
CA GLY A 408 -21.70 -32.39 10.37
C GLY A 408 -23.07 -33.05 10.48
N GLU A 409 -23.62 -33.05 11.69
CA GLU A 409 -24.96 -33.56 11.97
C GLU A 409 -25.90 -32.40 12.27
N LEU A 410 -27.10 -32.44 11.72
CA LEU A 410 -28.11 -31.41 12.01
C LEU A 410 -28.52 -31.54 13.48
N ARG A 411 -28.44 -30.42 14.20
CA ARG A 411 -28.91 -30.32 15.58
C ARG A 411 -30.43 -30.21 15.57
N GLY A 412 -31.09 -31.18 16.20
CA GLY A 412 -32.55 -31.23 16.37
C GLY A 412 -33.06 -30.27 17.42
#